data_AF-A0A810QDJ0-F1
#
_entry.id   AF-A0A810QDJ0-F1
#
_cell.length_a   1.000
_cell.length_b   1.000
_cell.length_c   1.000
_cell.angle_alpha   90.00
_cell.angle_beta   90.00
_cell.angle_gamma   90.00
#
_symmetry.space_group_name_H-M   'P 1'
#
loop_
_entity.id
_entity.type
_entity.pdbx_description
1 polymer ?
#
loop_
_entity_poly.entity_id
_entity_poly.type
_entity_poly.pdbx_seq_one_letter_code
_entity_poly.pdbx_strand_id
1 'polypeptide(L)'
;MKDRLLGDTIRAARMEKGYTQEKLSELLDITLVHLANIEGGRRNPSVPLLFQMMALLDFSVDALVFPDRAENRVLHTNGLTEQQIEALSRLIDTMKTKPAV
;
A
#
# COMPACT_ATOMS: atom_id res chain seq x y z
N MET A 1 -12.85 -10.51 -13.61
CA MET A 1 -11.82 -10.87 -12.60
C MET A 1 -10.96 -9.68 -12.17
N LYS A 2 -10.81 -8.61 -12.97
CA LYS A 2 -9.98 -7.43 -12.65
C LYS A 2 -10.61 -6.46 -11.62
N ASP A 3 -11.93 -6.47 -11.46
CA ASP A 3 -12.68 -5.43 -10.74
C ASP A 3 -12.59 -5.51 -9.20
N ARG A 4 -11.95 -6.54 -8.64
CA ARG A 4 -11.86 -6.74 -7.17
C ARG A 4 -10.48 -6.57 -6.57
N LEU A 5 -9.43 -6.47 -7.37
CA LEU A 5 -8.06 -6.53 -6.87
C LEU A 5 -7.74 -5.42 -5.84
N LEU A 6 -8.22 -4.19 -6.09
CA LEU A 6 -8.07 -3.08 -5.14
C LEU A 6 -8.88 -3.30 -3.85
N GLY A 7 -10.15 -3.72 -3.98
CA GLY A 7 -11.02 -3.97 -2.83
C GLY A 7 -10.49 -5.08 -1.93
N ASP A 8 -9.99 -6.16 -2.52
CA ASP A 8 -9.36 -7.28 -1.82
C ASP A 8 -8.06 -6.83 -1.12
N THR A 9 -7.25 -5.99 -1.77
CA THR A 9 -6.03 -5.42 -1.17
C THR A 9 -6.33 -4.54 0.04
N ILE A 10 -7.31 -3.63 -0.08
CA ILE A 10 -7.74 -2.77 1.04
C ILE A 10 -8.25 -3.63 2.20
N ARG A 11 -9.06 -4.65 1.89
CA ARG A 11 -9.57 -5.58 2.90
C ARG A 11 -8.46 -6.34 3.62
N ALA A 12 -7.48 -6.85 2.87
CA ALA A 12 -6.34 -7.56 3.43
C ALA A 12 -5.52 -6.65 4.36
N ALA A 13 -5.16 -5.46 3.89
CA ALA A 13 -4.40 -4.48 4.67
C ALA A 13 -5.17 -4.02 5.93
N ARG A 14 -6.49 -3.83 5.83
CA ARG A 14 -7.34 -3.54 6.99
C ARG A 14 -7.27 -4.67 8.03
N MET A 15 -7.37 -5.92 7.60
CA MET A 15 -7.33 -7.08 8.49
C MET A 15 -5.95 -7.24 9.15
N GLU A 16 -4.86 -6.95 8.42
CA GLU A 16 -3.49 -6.95 8.96
C GLU A 16 -3.29 -5.90 10.04
N LYS A 17 -3.89 -4.72 9.90
CA LYS A 17 -3.94 -3.68 10.95
C LYS A 17 -4.90 -4.01 12.11
N GLY A 18 -5.64 -5.12 12.04
CA GLY A 18 -6.60 -5.53 13.07
C GLY A 18 -7.87 -4.69 13.15
N TYR A 19 -8.21 -3.93 12.12
CA TYR A 19 -9.39 -3.07 12.12
C TYR A 19 -10.65 -3.80 11.65
N THR A 20 -11.77 -3.56 12.33
CA THR A 20 -13.10 -3.89 11.80
C THR A 20 -13.49 -2.92 10.68
N GLN A 21 -14.51 -3.25 9.89
CA GLN A 21 -15.01 -2.31 8.88
C GLN A 21 -15.57 -1.04 9.53
N GLU A 22 -16.24 -1.18 10.67
CA GLU A 22 -16.75 -0.06 11.48
C GLU A 22 -15.58 0.85 11.87
N LYS A 23 -14.52 0.28 12.46
CA LYS A 23 -13.38 1.07 12.93
C LYS A 23 -12.67 1.80 11.80
N LEU A 24 -12.43 1.13 10.67
CA LEU A 24 -11.80 1.79 9.52
C LEU A 24 -12.70 2.88 8.92
N SER A 25 -14.01 2.63 8.84
CA SER A 25 -14.96 3.62 8.32
C SER A 25 -14.99 4.89 9.17
N GLU A 26 -14.92 4.75 10.50
CA GLU A 26 -14.78 5.89 11.42
C GLU A 26 -13.46 6.65 11.21
N LEU A 27 -12.34 5.94 11.09
CA LEU A 27 -11.02 6.57 10.89
C LEU A 27 -10.91 7.34 9.57
N LEU A 28 -11.65 6.91 8.55
CA LEU A 28 -11.68 7.54 7.23
C LEU A 28 -12.81 8.56 7.07
N ASP A 29 -13.64 8.76 8.10
CA ASP A 29 -14.84 9.60 8.05
C ASP A 29 -15.77 9.27 6.86
N ILE A 30 -16.03 7.97 6.66
CA ILE A 30 -16.96 7.45 5.65
C ILE A 30 -17.98 6.50 6.27
N THR A 31 -19.09 6.25 5.57
CA THR A 31 -20.08 5.28 6.04
C THR A 31 -19.56 3.85 5.93
N LEU A 32 -19.97 2.98 6.87
CA LEU A 32 -19.71 1.54 6.83
C LEU A 32 -20.12 0.91 5.48
N VAL A 33 -21.28 1.31 4.96
CA VAL A 33 -21.80 0.83 3.67
C VAL A 33 -20.89 1.27 2.51
N HIS A 34 -20.33 2.49 2.57
CA HIS A 34 -19.40 2.94 1.55
C HIS A 34 -18.12 2.09 1.55
N LEU A 35 -17.53 1.85 2.72
CA LEU A 35 -16.36 0.98 2.86
C LEU A 35 -16.64 -0.45 2.39
N ALA A 36 -17.77 -1.05 2.78
CA ALA A 36 -18.15 -2.38 2.36
C ALA A 36 -18.33 -2.51 0.84
N ASN A 37 -18.81 -1.45 0.18
CA ASN A 37 -18.91 -1.41 -1.27
C ASN A 37 -17.54 -1.26 -1.95
N ILE A 38 -16.58 -0.57 -1.31
CA ILE A 38 -15.20 -0.45 -1.79
C ILE A 38 -14.49 -1.80 -1.69
N GLU A 39 -14.47 -2.40 -0.51
CA GLU A 39 -13.85 -3.71 -0.29
C GLU A 39 -14.52 -4.82 -1.11
N GLY A 40 -15.83 -4.68 -1.39
CA GLY A 40 -16.56 -5.61 -2.24
C GLY A 40 -16.31 -5.47 -3.74
N GLY A 41 -15.56 -4.43 -4.17
CA GLY A 41 -15.30 -4.09 -5.57
C GLY A 41 -16.52 -3.51 -6.31
N ARG A 42 -17.56 -3.06 -5.59
CA ARG A 42 -18.77 -2.47 -6.19
C ARG A 42 -18.60 -0.97 -6.47
N ARG A 43 -17.68 -0.31 -5.77
CA ARG A 43 -17.30 1.09 -6.00
C ARG A 43 -15.80 1.25 -5.83
N ASN A 44 -15.22 2.17 -6.59
CA ASN A 44 -13.87 2.63 -6.34
C ASN A 44 -13.90 3.79 -5.32
N PRO A 45 -12.87 3.90 -4.45
CA PRO A 45 -12.68 5.11 -3.65
C PRO A 45 -12.35 6.30 -4.57
N SER A 46 -12.62 7.51 -4.09
CA SER A 46 -12.02 8.70 -4.72
C SER A 46 -10.50 8.68 -4.54
N VAL A 47 -9.75 9.39 -5.40
CA VAL A 47 -8.29 9.47 -5.27
C VAL A 47 -7.85 10.00 -3.89
N PRO A 48 -8.47 11.06 -3.32
CA PRO A 48 -8.13 11.51 -1.98
C PRO A 48 -8.37 10.45 -0.90
N LEU A 49 -9.50 9.73 -0.97
CA LEU A 49 -9.82 8.67 -0.03
C LEU A 49 -8.85 7.49 -0.16
N LEU A 50 -8.43 7.16 -1.39
CA LEU A 50 -7.42 6.14 -1.63
C LEU A 50 -6.08 6.51 -0.97
N PHE A 51 -5.65 7.77 -1.04
CA PHE A 51 -4.42 8.21 -0.36
C PHE A 51 -4.52 8.11 1.17
N GLN A 52 -5.67 8.46 1.73
CA GLN A 52 -5.92 8.27 3.17
C GLN A 52 -5.85 6.80 3.56
N MET A 53 -6.48 5.92 2.77
CA MET A 53 -6.41 4.47 2.97
C MET A 53 -4.97 3.96 2.90
N MET A 54 -4.20 4.36 1.88
CA MET A 54 -2.79 3.95 1.73
C MET A 54 -1.94 4.36 2.93
N ALA A 55 -2.08 5.61 3.40
CA ALA A 55 -1.34 6.10 4.56
C ALA A 55 -1.74 5.38 5.86
N LEU A 56 -3.04 5.16 6.08
CA LEU A 56 -3.56 4.57 7.31
C LEU A 56 -3.31 3.06 7.40
N LEU A 57 -3.42 2.36 6.27
CA LEU A 57 -3.30 0.91 6.19
C LEU A 57 -1.89 0.46 5.79
N ASP A 58 -1.00 1.39 5.44
CA ASP A 58 0.40 1.12 5.11
C ASP A 58 0.56 0.12 3.95
N PHE A 59 -0.16 0.37 2.85
CA PHE A 59 -0.06 -0.41 1.62
C PHE A 59 0.20 0.47 0.40
N SER A 60 0.73 -0.13 -0.64
CA SER A 60 0.97 0.52 -1.93
C SER A 60 0.08 -0.05 -3.03
N VAL A 61 -0.38 0.82 -3.93
CA VAL A 61 -1.08 0.41 -5.16
C VAL A 61 -0.11 0.16 -6.31
N ASP A 62 1.21 0.31 -6.12
CA ASP A 62 2.19 0.21 -7.21
C ASP A 62 2.10 -1.15 -7.92
N ALA A 63 2.02 -2.26 -7.18
CA ALA A 63 1.85 -3.60 -7.74
C ALA A 63 0.47 -3.82 -8.41
N LEU A 64 -0.56 -3.04 -8.03
CA LEU A 64 -1.89 -3.08 -8.66
C LEU A 64 -1.91 -2.35 -10.01
N VAL A 65 -1.17 -1.25 -10.09
CA VAL A 65 -1.11 -0.36 -11.27
C VAL A 65 -0.06 -0.85 -12.27
N PHE A 66 1.07 -1.35 -11.75
CA PHE A 66 2.22 -1.82 -12.51
C PHE A 66 2.49 -3.30 -12.16
N PRO A 67 1.65 -4.24 -12.62
CA PRO A 67 1.84 -5.66 -12.32
C PRO A 67 3.21 -6.19 -12.80
N ASP A 68 3.74 -5.63 -13.88
CA ASP A 68 5.08 -5.99 -14.41
C ASP A 68 6.22 -5.43 -13.53
N ARG A 69 5.94 -4.50 -12.60
CA ARG A 69 6.89 -4.05 -11.58
C ARG A 69 6.83 -4.88 -10.30
N ALA A 70 5.89 -5.83 -10.15
CA ALA A 70 5.84 -6.69 -8.97
C ALA A 70 7.12 -7.54 -8.79
N GLU A 71 7.91 -7.72 -9.85
CA GLU A 71 9.24 -8.34 -9.78
C GLU A 71 10.32 -7.43 -9.15
N ASN A 72 10.09 -6.11 -9.10
CA ASN A 72 11.00 -5.19 -8.43
C ASN A 72 10.76 -5.20 -6.92
N ARG A 73 11.75 -5.70 -6.18
CA ARG A 73 11.79 -5.60 -4.72
C ARG A 73 11.84 -4.13 -4.31
N VAL A 74 10.79 -3.66 -3.64
CA VAL A 74 10.72 -2.30 -3.06
C VAL A 74 11.28 -2.33 -1.64
N LEU A 75 12.02 -1.28 -1.27
CA LEU A 75 12.50 -1.06 0.09
C LEU A 75 11.70 0.10 0.71
N HIS A 76 10.97 -0.17 1.78
CA HIS A 76 10.31 0.88 2.56
C HIS A 76 11.34 1.59 3.45
N THR A 77 11.46 2.90 3.31
CA THR A 77 12.42 3.72 4.07
C THR A 77 11.74 4.64 5.09
N ASN A 78 10.43 4.47 5.30
CA ASN A 78 9.68 5.21 6.31
C ASN A 78 10.31 5.07 7.69
N GLY A 79 10.50 6.20 8.39
CA GLY A 79 11.12 6.24 9.72
C GLY A 79 12.65 6.29 9.70
N LEU A 80 13.30 6.26 8.54
CA LEU A 80 14.73 6.51 8.41
C LEU A 80 15.03 8.01 8.32
N THR A 81 16.18 8.42 8.85
CA THR A 81 16.73 9.76 8.62
C THR A 81 17.35 9.88 7.24
N GLU A 82 17.51 11.11 6.74
CA GLU A 82 18.21 11.39 5.47
C GLU A 82 19.58 10.71 5.41
N GLN A 83 20.33 10.75 6.51
CA GLN A 83 21.66 10.12 6.58
C GLN A 83 21.59 8.59 6.46
N GLN A 84 20.55 7.97 7.03
CA GLN A 84 20.33 6.53 6.92
C GLN A 84 19.90 6.14 5.49
N ILE A 85 19.05 6.94 4.85
CA ILE A 85 18.65 6.75 3.44
C ILE A 85 19.87 6.86 2.52
N GLU A 86 20.72 7.86 2.74
CA GLU A 86 21.94 8.06 1.97
C GLU A 86 22.94 6.88 2.13
N ALA A 87 23.08 6.36 3.35
CA ALA A 87 23.87 5.17 3.61
C ALA A 87 23.33 3.93 2.88
N LEU A 88 22.00 3.76 2.86
CA LEU A 88 21.34 2.67 2.13
C LEU A 88 21.58 2.79 0.61
N SER A 89 21.47 4.00 0.06
CA SER A 89 21.73 4.26 -1.37
C SER A 89 23.15 3.87 -1.76
N ARG A 90 24.16 4.26 -0.97
CA ARG A 90 25.55 3.85 -1.19
C ARG A 90 25.74 2.33 -1.15
N LEU A 91 25.05 1.65 -0.23
CA LEU A 91 25.11 0.20 -0.12
C LEU A 91 24.50 -0.47 -1.35
N ILE A 92 23.35 0.02 -1.82
CA ILE A 92 22.70 -0.47 -3.05
C ILE A 92 23.63 -0.30 -4.25
N ASP A 93 24.27 0.86 -4.40
CA ASP A 93 25.21 1.11 -5.50
C ASP A 93 26.42 0.17 -5.43
N THR A 94 26.92 -0.10 -4.23
CA THR A 94 28.00 -1.07 -4.01
C THR A 94 27.56 -2.48 -4.40
N MET A 95 26.33 -2.89 -4.06
CA MET A 95 25.77 -4.19 -4.44
C MET A 95 25.53 -4.33 -5.95
N LYS A 96 25.22 -3.24 -6.66
CA LYS A 96 25.05 -3.26 -8.13
C LYS A 96 26.37 -3.29 -8.88
N THR A 97 27.42 -2.72 -8.30
CA THR A 97 28.77 -2.65 -8.90
C THR A 97 29.62 -3.89 -8.61
N LYS A 98 29.31 -4.64 -7.55
CA LYS A 98 29.84 -5.99 -7.34
C LYS A 98 28.95 -6.99 -8.09
N PRO A 99 29.47 -7.84 -9.00
CA PRO A 99 28.65 -8.89 -9.59
C PRO A 99 28.17 -9.80 -8.46
N ALA A 100 26.86 -10.11 -8.46
CA ALA A 100 26.35 -11.20 -7.65
C ALA A 100 27.12 -12.47 -8.05
N VAL A 101 27.86 -13.04 -7.10
CA VAL A 101 28.57 -14.32 -7.27
C VAL A 101 27.55 -15.42 -7.47
#